data_AF-A0A8S1IY51-F1
#
_entry.id   AF-A0A8S1IY51-F1
#
_cell.length_a   1.000
_cell.length_b   1.000
_cell.length_c   1.000
_cell.angle_alpha   90.00
_cell.angle_beta   90.00
_cell.angle_gamma   90.00
#
_symmetry.space_group_name_H-M   'P 1'
#
loop_
_entity.id
_entity.type
_entity.pdbx_description
1 polymer ?
#
loop_
_entity_poly.entity_id
_entity_poly.type
_entity_poly.pdbx_seq_one_letter_code
_entity_poly.pdbx_strand_id
1 'polypeptide(L)'
;MSGCCCWPPPKWCGVFAFLGNFATPKIVLIKDWRLGGLLWGLKILIAIYIVFDLFTKQAYLELLTPTGTITPLNSNNSGDPLFIKLGKELSPDTHPYCFDQSRYSFEWGGGVYKDFECIWATPASIASKGETETFFTTYMTLDKTFLVKPLSDGSCPRPGTGQVPEGSEELAQTTDVCVYEKLEHIFPVEPEFTSMSFLHSYSTLYLKGSNPKTYIRNPNYEDGGKIEITKGNAVDRNLTTWLKVAGIDLDATLDKQPYKGELNPIFKGNNNTSYPNVRLSGIVIDVTLNYYQRKLAPEPYKSTLKGKSDSVVCIIDLEPKLRWSLKGADVRYMITNAEGPIFMHPNGTTQGAPGEVVASEVNFKRQGLQFRFSVGGQIGRFSTRALVTALVTYSVMLSIAQTITTFTALYGLGISSALYKEFILETVLWRKEYARFAAQALVAGYAFMRYDKDASFKLSRKEIFNQLKIYFGGDLSEDKVAAMADFLMRHGEDDEDDEENTKYSTINVFEWIEIFTEGKVSVKSLERLIDQEYKDPKVREGLVRLAMQPSKMAAPLESASATTPLLAGGSAGDDYGAGGGGYGAGGGGYGAGGTDESKGDVSSYPVT
;
A
#
# COMPACT_ATOMS: atom_id res chain seq x y z
N MET A 1 -41.22 0.05 -55.16
CA MET A 1 -40.62 -1.04 -54.39
C MET A 1 -39.68 -0.40 -53.39
N SER A 2 -40.15 0.41 -52.42
CA SER A 2 -41.11 0.09 -51.36
C SER A 2 -40.77 -1.23 -50.67
N GLY A 3 -40.43 -1.13 -49.38
CA GLY A 3 -40.10 -2.28 -48.54
C GLY A 3 -39.38 -1.90 -47.27
N CYS A 4 -40.07 -1.20 -46.36
CA CYS A 4 -39.72 -1.15 -44.94
C CYS A 4 -39.48 -2.58 -44.41
N CYS A 5 -38.44 -2.74 -43.58
CA CYS A 5 -38.31 -3.89 -42.69
C CYS A 5 -37.99 -3.39 -41.29
N CYS A 6 -39.00 -2.81 -40.67
CA CYS A 6 -39.21 -2.88 -39.22
C CYS A 6 -40.64 -3.39 -38.99
N TRP A 7 -40.79 -4.73 -39.00
CA TRP A 7 -41.82 -5.65 -38.40
C TRP A 7 -42.22 -6.79 -39.36
N PRO A 8 -42.47 -8.04 -38.89
CA PRO A 8 -42.94 -8.48 -37.56
C PRO A 8 -41.82 -9.01 -36.63
N PRO A 9 -42.08 -9.30 -35.33
CA PRO A 9 -41.02 -9.57 -34.37
C PRO A 9 -40.64 -11.06 -34.30
N PRO A 10 -39.38 -11.45 -34.57
CA PRO A 10 -38.74 -12.50 -33.81
C PRO A 10 -38.19 -11.91 -32.51
N LYS A 11 -38.28 -12.68 -31.41
CA LYS A 11 -37.87 -12.35 -30.02
C LYS A 11 -36.40 -11.94 -29.81
N TRP A 12 -35.66 -11.59 -30.87
CA TRP A 12 -34.21 -11.42 -30.89
C TRP A 12 -33.74 -9.99 -31.20
N CYS A 13 -34.63 -9.03 -31.50
CA CYS A 13 -34.23 -7.63 -31.76
C CYS A 13 -33.85 -6.80 -30.51
N GLY A 14 -34.10 -7.29 -29.30
CA GLY A 14 -33.72 -6.57 -28.07
C GLY A 14 -32.21 -6.44 -27.89
N VAL A 15 -31.42 -7.36 -28.44
CA VAL A 15 -29.96 -7.42 -28.22
C VAL A 15 -29.20 -6.43 -29.12
N PHE A 16 -29.63 -6.25 -30.36
CA PHE A 16 -28.96 -5.34 -31.31
C PHE A 16 -29.31 -3.85 -31.09
N ALA A 17 -30.54 -3.54 -30.66
CA ALA A 17 -30.91 -2.17 -30.29
C ALA A 17 -30.14 -1.69 -29.04
N PHE A 18 -29.79 -2.60 -28.13
CA PHE A 18 -28.96 -2.28 -26.98
C PHE A 18 -27.50 -2.00 -27.35
N LEU A 19 -26.94 -2.74 -28.32
CA LEU A 19 -25.55 -2.57 -28.78
C LEU A 19 -25.29 -1.25 -29.53
N GLY A 20 -26.33 -0.61 -30.08
CA GLY A 20 -26.26 0.69 -30.76
C GLY A 20 -26.63 1.91 -29.91
N ASN A 21 -27.03 1.71 -28.64
CA ASN A 21 -27.43 2.82 -27.77
C ASN A 21 -26.21 3.58 -27.24
N PHE A 22 -25.94 4.75 -27.83
CA PHE A 22 -24.93 5.69 -27.34
C PHE A 22 -25.57 6.67 -26.35
N ALA A 23 -25.31 6.48 -25.06
CA ALA A 23 -25.78 7.40 -24.02
C ALA A 23 -24.80 8.57 -23.86
N THR A 24 -25.27 9.79 -24.14
CA THR A 24 -24.53 11.02 -23.80
C THR A 24 -25.09 11.62 -22.51
N PRO A 25 -24.23 12.08 -21.59
CA PRO A 25 -24.72 12.80 -20.42
C PRO A 25 -25.35 14.12 -20.87
N LYS A 26 -26.56 14.43 -20.39
CA LYS A 26 -27.18 15.74 -20.55
C LYS A 26 -26.33 16.76 -19.78
N ILE A 27 -25.65 17.64 -20.50
CA ILE A 27 -24.78 18.67 -19.92
C ILE A 27 -25.50 20.01 -19.82
N VAL A 28 -25.30 20.71 -18.71
CA VAL A 28 -25.77 22.09 -18.52
C VAL A 28 -24.56 23.03 -18.58
N LEU A 29 -24.58 23.97 -19.53
CA LEU A 29 -23.50 24.95 -19.69
C LEU A 29 -23.78 26.19 -18.84
N ILE A 30 -23.03 26.35 -17.74
CA ILE A 30 -23.10 27.55 -16.89
C ILE A 30 -22.09 28.58 -17.39
N LYS A 31 -22.57 29.77 -17.78
CA LYS A 31 -21.73 30.90 -18.20
C LYS A 31 -21.39 31.80 -16.99
N ASP A 32 -20.41 31.40 -16.19
CA ASP A 32 -19.92 32.16 -15.03
C ASP A 32 -18.39 32.22 -15.02
N TRP A 33 -17.82 33.43 -15.01
CA TRP A 33 -16.37 33.63 -15.04
C TRP A 33 -15.68 33.18 -13.75
N ARG A 34 -16.38 33.21 -12.60
CA ARG A 34 -15.82 32.82 -11.30
C ARG A 34 -15.59 31.31 -11.25
N LEU A 35 -16.60 30.55 -11.68
CA LEU A 35 -16.54 29.09 -11.80
C LEU A 35 -15.57 28.66 -12.90
N GLY A 36 -15.58 29.36 -14.04
CA GLY A 36 -14.64 29.12 -15.14
C GLY A 36 -13.19 29.36 -14.72
N GLY A 37 -12.92 30.45 -14.00
CA GLY A 37 -11.60 30.79 -13.46
C GLY A 37 -11.11 29.77 -12.43
N LEU A 38 -11.99 29.34 -11.51
CA LEU A 38 -11.68 28.31 -10.52
C LEU A 38 -11.36 26.96 -11.18
N LEU A 39 -12.15 26.54 -12.17
CA LEU A 39 -11.92 25.29 -12.90
C LEU A 39 -10.58 25.31 -13.64
N TRP A 40 -10.31 26.36 -14.41
CA TRP A 40 -9.06 26.50 -15.15
C TRP A 40 -7.85 26.63 -14.23
N GLY A 41 -7.96 27.42 -13.15
CA GLY A 41 -6.91 27.55 -12.15
C GLY A 41 -6.53 26.21 -11.51
N LEU A 42 -7.52 25.43 -11.08
CA LEU A 42 -7.29 24.09 -10.52
C LEU A 42 -6.71 23.13 -11.55
N LYS A 43 -7.21 23.12 -12.78
CA LYS A 43 -6.67 22.27 -13.86
C LYS A 43 -5.22 22.59 -14.16
N ILE A 44 -4.84 23.87 -14.24
CA ILE A 44 -3.46 24.30 -14.49
C ILE A 44 -2.56 23.88 -13.33
N LEU A 45 -3.00 24.08 -12.09
CA LEU A 45 -2.24 23.69 -10.89
C LEU A 45 -1.98 22.18 -10.87
N ILE A 46 -3.01 21.37 -11.14
CA ILE A 46 -2.90 19.92 -11.22
C ILE A 46 -2.00 19.50 -12.38
N ALA A 47 -2.09 20.16 -13.54
CA ALA A 47 -1.22 19.87 -14.68
C ALA A 47 0.26 20.15 -14.37
N ILE A 48 0.57 21.26 -13.71
CA ILE A 48 1.94 21.57 -13.24
C ILE A 48 2.43 20.51 -12.27
N TYR A 49 1.58 20.10 -11.32
CA TYR A 49 1.90 19.03 -10.37
C TYR A 49 2.17 17.71 -11.07
N ILE A 50 1.35 17.31 -12.04
CA ILE A 50 1.53 16.08 -12.83
C ILE A 50 2.88 16.09 -13.56
N VAL A 51 3.22 17.21 -14.22
CA VAL A 51 4.50 17.35 -14.91
C VAL A 51 5.67 17.25 -13.92
N PHE A 52 5.58 17.94 -12.79
CA PHE A 52 6.59 17.88 -11.74
C PHE A 52 6.77 16.46 -11.19
N ASP A 53 5.67 15.78 -10.85
CA ASP A 53 5.67 14.41 -10.32
C ASP A 53 6.25 13.41 -11.34
N LEU A 54 5.84 13.52 -12.61
CA LEU A 54 6.32 12.68 -13.70
C LEU A 54 7.85 12.78 -13.87
N PHE A 55 8.43 13.97 -13.76
CA PHE A 55 9.87 14.17 -13.91
C PHE A 55 10.67 13.88 -12.64
N THR A 56 10.14 14.18 -11.47
CA THR A 56 10.85 13.98 -10.19
C THR A 56 10.82 12.53 -9.74
N LYS A 57 9.66 11.87 -9.80
CA LYS A 57 9.51 10.45 -9.44
C LYS A 57 9.80 9.51 -10.61
N GLN A 58 9.98 10.04 -11.81
CA GLN A 58 10.26 9.26 -13.02
C GLN A 58 9.24 8.13 -13.24
N ALA A 59 7.94 8.42 -13.05
CA ALA A 59 6.85 7.43 -13.11
C ALA A 59 6.72 6.73 -14.48
N TYR A 60 7.39 7.24 -15.51
CA TYR A 60 7.54 6.61 -16.82
C TYR A 60 8.53 5.42 -16.83
N LEU A 61 9.26 5.20 -15.74
CA LEU A 61 10.18 4.09 -15.56
C LEU A 61 9.51 2.96 -14.77
N GLU A 62 9.67 1.75 -15.27
CA GLU A 62 9.45 0.54 -14.52
C GLU A 62 10.70 0.26 -13.68
N LEU A 63 10.56 0.39 -12.37
CA LEU A 63 11.64 0.16 -11.41
C LEU A 63 11.72 -1.31 -11.05
N LEU A 64 12.89 -1.91 -11.23
CA LEU A 64 13.19 -3.29 -10.87
C LEU A 64 14.26 -3.32 -9.78
N THR A 65 14.05 -4.19 -8.81
CA THR A 65 15.06 -4.53 -7.81
C THR A 65 16.03 -5.57 -8.40
N PRO A 66 17.34 -5.30 -8.43
CA PRO A 66 18.31 -6.25 -8.94
C PRO A 66 18.55 -7.37 -7.95
N THR A 67 18.70 -8.57 -8.49
CA THR A 67 19.33 -9.68 -7.77
C THR A 67 20.84 -9.56 -7.93
N GLY A 68 21.62 -9.94 -6.92
CA GLY A 68 23.07 -9.92 -7.04
C GLY A 68 23.71 -11.15 -6.45
N THR A 69 24.90 -11.44 -6.96
CA THR A 69 25.74 -12.54 -6.51
C THR A 69 27.08 -11.96 -6.07
N ILE A 70 27.61 -12.50 -4.98
CA ILE A 70 28.87 -12.09 -4.40
C ILE A 70 29.77 -13.32 -4.39
N THR A 71 30.94 -13.18 -5.00
CA THR A 71 31.92 -14.25 -5.06
C THR A 71 33.12 -13.82 -4.23
N PRO A 72 33.28 -14.35 -3.01
CA PRO A 72 34.44 -14.05 -2.20
C PRO A 72 35.70 -14.56 -2.90
N LEU A 73 36.75 -13.74 -2.90
CA LEU A 73 38.06 -14.11 -3.41
C LEU A 73 38.97 -14.54 -2.26
N ASN A 74 39.77 -15.57 -2.53
CA ASN A 74 40.84 -15.97 -1.64
C ASN A 74 42.03 -15.02 -1.81
N SER A 75 42.12 -14.02 -0.95
CA SER A 75 43.34 -13.25 -0.74
C SER A 75 44.30 -14.05 0.16
N ASN A 76 45.19 -14.82 -0.47
CA ASN A 76 46.27 -15.50 0.26
C ASN A 76 47.40 -14.49 0.54
N ASN A 77 47.20 -13.62 1.53
CA ASN A 77 48.24 -12.70 1.99
C ASN A 77 49.26 -13.38 2.93
N SER A 78 49.16 -14.71 3.11
CA SER A 78 50.05 -15.47 4.00
C SER A 78 51.53 -15.44 3.58
N GLY A 79 51.82 -15.05 2.33
CA GLY A 79 53.18 -14.83 1.81
C GLY A 79 53.59 -13.36 1.70
N ASP A 80 52.78 -12.41 2.17
CA ASP A 80 53.12 -10.99 2.12
C ASP A 80 54.29 -10.69 3.06
N PRO A 81 55.41 -10.10 2.58
CA PRO A 81 56.53 -9.69 3.42
C PRO A 81 56.12 -8.81 4.60
N LEU A 82 55.01 -8.06 4.46
CA LEU A 82 54.45 -7.24 5.53
C LEU A 82 53.89 -8.09 6.68
N PHE A 83 53.17 -9.16 6.38
CA PHE A 83 52.64 -10.10 7.39
C PHE A 83 53.77 -10.80 8.15
N ILE A 84 54.84 -11.16 7.43
CA ILE A 84 56.05 -11.77 8.03
C ILE A 84 56.84 -10.77 8.88
N LYS A 85 56.83 -9.48 8.52
CA LYS A 85 57.53 -8.41 9.26
C LYS A 85 56.79 -8.02 10.54
N LEU A 86 55.46 -7.85 10.46
CA LEU A 86 54.60 -7.60 11.62
C LEU A 86 54.66 -8.79 12.61
N GLY A 87 54.79 -10.01 12.07
CA GLY A 87 55.19 -11.24 12.76
C GLY A 87 56.30 -11.13 13.80
N LYS A 88 57.26 -10.23 13.56
CA LYS A 88 58.52 -10.12 14.32
C LYS A 88 58.54 -8.94 15.31
N GLU A 89 57.56 -8.04 15.25
CA GLU A 89 57.53 -6.80 16.03
C GLU A 89 56.31 -6.76 16.96
N LEU A 90 56.09 -7.82 17.74
CA LEU A 90 55.06 -7.80 18.80
C LEU A 90 55.52 -6.81 19.88
N SER A 91 54.85 -5.65 19.96
CA SER A 91 55.20 -4.58 20.89
C SER A 91 54.01 -4.21 21.79
N PRO A 92 54.23 -3.91 23.07
CA PRO A 92 53.16 -3.49 23.99
C PRO A 92 52.45 -2.20 23.55
N ASP A 93 53.11 -1.33 22.78
CA ASP A 93 52.51 -0.09 22.29
C ASP A 93 51.54 -0.32 21.12
N THR A 94 51.81 -1.32 20.28
CA THR A 94 51.01 -1.63 19.07
C THR A 94 49.98 -2.72 19.32
N HIS A 95 50.23 -3.62 20.28
CA HIS A 95 49.38 -4.78 20.57
C HIS A 95 48.99 -4.83 22.05
N PRO A 96 48.33 -3.79 22.60
CA PRO A 96 48.01 -3.73 24.03
C PRO A 96 47.16 -4.91 24.51
N TYR A 97 46.38 -5.53 23.62
CA TYR A 97 45.58 -6.72 23.92
C TYR A 97 46.39 -7.99 24.23
N CYS A 98 47.67 -8.04 23.85
CA CYS A 98 48.55 -9.16 24.18
C CYS A 98 49.27 -8.99 25.53
N PHE A 99 49.35 -7.77 26.06
CA PHE A 99 50.16 -7.46 27.25
C PHE A 99 49.33 -6.92 28.42
N ASP A 100 48.25 -6.18 28.15
CA ASP A 100 47.33 -5.66 29.15
C ASP A 100 46.05 -6.49 29.19
N GLN A 101 46.13 -7.67 29.82
CA GLN A 101 45.00 -8.59 29.94
C GLN A 101 43.84 -7.99 30.77
N SER A 102 44.15 -7.08 31.71
CA SER A 102 43.15 -6.48 32.60
C SER A 102 42.11 -5.66 31.84
N ARG A 103 42.55 -4.93 30.81
CA ARG A 103 41.70 -4.08 29.96
C ARG A 103 40.70 -4.85 29.11
N TYR A 104 41.00 -6.09 28.76
CA TYR A 104 40.15 -6.93 27.89
C TYR A 104 39.40 -8.00 28.67
N SER A 105 39.71 -8.18 29.96
CA SER A 105 38.99 -9.09 30.83
C SER A 105 37.53 -8.69 30.96
N PHE A 106 36.63 -9.67 30.84
CA PHE A 106 35.19 -9.42 30.85
C PHE A 106 34.44 -10.60 31.42
N GLU A 107 33.31 -10.33 32.07
CA GLU A 107 32.43 -11.37 32.60
C GLU A 107 31.01 -11.16 32.09
N TRP A 108 30.46 -12.18 31.44
CA TRP A 108 29.15 -12.10 30.81
C TRP A 108 28.47 -13.46 30.74
N GLY A 109 27.20 -13.52 31.17
CA GLY A 109 26.37 -14.72 31.01
C GLY A 109 26.90 -15.95 31.76
N GLY A 110 27.61 -15.73 32.88
CA GLY A 110 28.27 -16.80 33.65
C GLY A 110 29.63 -17.25 33.10
N GLY A 111 30.05 -16.76 31.92
CA GLY A 111 31.39 -16.97 31.39
C GLY A 111 32.37 -15.89 31.85
N VAL A 112 33.61 -16.30 32.16
CA VAL A 112 34.73 -15.42 32.51
C VAL A 112 35.73 -15.43 31.37
N TYR A 113 36.00 -14.27 30.78
CA TYR A 113 36.96 -14.07 29.70
C TYR A 113 38.20 -13.41 30.30
N LYS A 114 39.27 -14.19 30.53
CA LYS A 114 40.52 -13.72 31.15
C LYS A 114 41.71 -14.54 30.62
N ASP A 115 42.92 -14.24 31.10
CA ASP A 115 44.13 -15.05 30.83
C ASP A 115 44.36 -15.29 29.32
N PHE A 116 44.31 -14.21 28.54
CA PHE A 116 44.39 -14.26 27.09
C PHE A 116 45.81 -14.56 26.59
N GLU A 117 45.91 -15.50 25.64
CA GLU A 117 47.12 -15.80 24.88
C GLU A 117 47.05 -15.18 23.48
N CYS A 118 48.17 -14.64 22.99
CA CYS A 118 48.26 -14.13 21.62
C CYS A 118 48.93 -15.15 20.71
N ILE A 119 48.29 -15.48 19.59
CA ILE A 119 48.83 -16.40 18.59
C ILE A 119 48.94 -15.77 17.21
N TRP A 120 49.93 -16.24 16.46
CA TRP A 120 50.01 -16.00 15.03
C TRP A 120 49.07 -16.95 14.30
N ALA A 121 48.05 -16.40 13.66
CA ALA A 121 47.11 -17.15 12.86
C ALA A 121 47.20 -16.68 11.40
N THR A 122 47.29 -17.62 10.47
CA THR A 122 47.26 -17.28 9.04
C THR A 122 45.93 -16.61 8.67
N PRO A 123 45.90 -15.74 7.65
CA PRO A 123 44.66 -15.12 7.16
C PRO A 123 43.56 -16.15 6.85
N ALA A 124 43.93 -17.33 6.35
CA ALA A 124 43.02 -18.43 6.05
C ALA A 124 42.42 -19.10 7.30
N SER A 125 43.12 -19.08 8.44
CA SER A 125 42.58 -19.56 9.72
C SER A 125 41.69 -18.54 10.43
N ILE A 126 41.95 -17.24 10.21
CA ILE A 126 41.21 -16.12 10.81
C ILE A 126 39.88 -15.88 10.08
N ALA A 127 39.92 -15.90 8.74
CA ALA A 127 38.79 -15.57 7.90
C ALA A 127 37.98 -16.81 7.49
N SER A 128 36.66 -16.70 7.54
CA SER A 128 35.72 -17.63 6.95
C SER A 128 34.87 -16.88 5.95
N LYS A 129 35.03 -17.18 4.66
CA LYS A 129 34.36 -16.48 3.57
C LYS A 129 33.21 -17.32 3.04
N GLY A 130 32.02 -16.75 2.99
CA GLY A 130 30.83 -17.30 2.36
C GLY A 130 30.20 -16.28 1.38
N GLU A 131 29.16 -16.70 0.67
CA GLU A 131 28.48 -15.87 -0.33
C GLU A 131 27.60 -14.77 0.30
N THR A 132 26.97 -15.09 1.43
CA THR A 132 26.06 -14.18 2.15
C THR A 132 26.70 -13.56 3.38
N GLU A 133 27.75 -14.17 3.90
CA GLU A 133 28.48 -13.67 5.06
C GLU A 133 29.98 -13.89 4.94
N THR A 134 30.77 -12.98 5.48
CA THR A 134 32.20 -13.15 5.69
C THR A 134 32.53 -12.83 7.13
N PHE A 135 33.21 -13.76 7.79
CA PHE A 135 33.54 -13.67 9.21
C PHE A 135 35.06 -13.59 9.39
N PHE A 136 35.53 -12.65 10.21
CA PHE A 136 36.93 -12.53 10.61
C PHE A 136 37.02 -12.67 12.13
N THR A 137 37.81 -13.65 12.55
CA THR A 137 38.00 -13.96 13.97
C THR A 137 38.89 -12.90 14.61
N THR A 138 38.41 -12.21 15.64
CA THR A 138 39.23 -11.30 16.46
C THR A 138 39.48 -11.87 17.85
N TYR A 139 38.69 -12.85 18.27
CA TYR A 139 38.84 -13.58 19.51
C TYR A 139 38.35 -15.02 19.30
N MET A 140 38.99 -16.00 19.94
CA MET A 140 38.48 -17.36 19.96
C MET A 140 38.71 -18.01 21.31
N THR A 141 37.80 -18.89 21.68
CA THR A 141 37.96 -19.82 22.79
C THR A 141 38.20 -21.20 22.22
N LEU A 142 39.26 -21.86 22.66
CA LEU A 142 39.52 -23.26 22.38
C LEU A 142 39.09 -24.05 23.60
N ASP A 143 38.04 -24.82 23.44
CA ASP A 143 37.57 -25.78 24.42
C ASP A 143 38.13 -27.14 23.98
N LYS A 144 39.22 -27.55 24.63
CA LYS A 144 39.95 -28.78 24.32
C LYS A 144 39.50 -29.86 25.29
N THR A 145 38.87 -30.90 24.77
CA THR A 145 38.52 -32.07 25.57
C THR A 145 39.49 -33.20 25.24
N PHE A 146 40.04 -33.79 26.30
CA PHE A 146 41.00 -34.90 26.23
C PHE A 146 40.38 -36.14 26.82
N LEU A 147 40.43 -37.24 26.05
CA LEU A 147 40.04 -38.56 26.51
C LEU A 147 41.30 -39.39 26.74
N VAL A 148 41.54 -39.75 28.00
CA VAL A 148 42.74 -40.46 28.44
C VAL A 148 42.33 -41.75 29.15
N LYS A 149 43.12 -42.82 28.98
CA LYS A 149 42.89 -44.08 29.71
C LYS A 149 43.24 -43.91 31.19
N PRO A 150 42.47 -44.52 32.11
CA PRO A 150 42.84 -44.56 33.51
C PRO A 150 44.16 -45.31 33.72
N LEU A 151 44.86 -45.00 34.80
CA LEU A 151 46.08 -45.68 35.23
C LEU A 151 45.77 -47.15 35.60
N SER A 152 46.81 -47.98 35.76
CA SER A 152 46.65 -49.40 36.10
C SER A 152 45.94 -49.65 37.43
N ASP A 153 45.85 -48.64 38.30
CA ASP A 153 45.11 -48.65 39.56
C ASP A 153 43.65 -48.15 39.44
N GLY A 154 43.20 -47.84 38.22
CA GLY A 154 41.87 -47.31 37.93
C GLY A 154 41.71 -45.81 38.20
N SER A 155 42.77 -45.12 38.66
CA SER A 155 42.73 -43.68 38.93
C SER A 155 43.02 -42.85 37.68
N CYS A 156 42.53 -41.60 37.67
CA CYS A 156 42.79 -40.66 36.59
C CYS A 156 44.17 -39.99 36.74
N PRO A 157 44.98 -39.86 35.67
CA PRO A 157 46.24 -39.14 35.69
C PRO A 157 46.09 -37.70 36.23
N ARG A 158 47.07 -37.20 36.97
CA ARG A 158 47.01 -35.79 37.41
C ARG A 158 47.26 -34.84 36.24
N PRO A 159 46.55 -33.71 36.13
CA PRO A 159 46.88 -32.67 35.16
C PRO A 159 48.35 -32.24 35.27
N GLY A 160 49.02 -32.04 34.13
CA GLY A 160 50.45 -31.72 34.07
C GLY A 160 51.39 -32.93 34.20
N THR A 161 50.85 -34.15 34.33
CA THR A 161 51.64 -35.39 34.30
C THR A 161 51.41 -36.17 33.01
N GLY A 162 52.49 -36.58 32.34
CA GLY A 162 52.41 -37.40 31.13
C GLY A 162 51.69 -36.71 29.96
N GLN A 163 50.46 -37.17 29.69
CA GLN A 163 49.67 -36.89 28.48
C GLN A 163 48.55 -35.86 28.67
N VAL A 164 48.26 -35.46 29.91
CA VAL A 164 47.27 -34.44 30.23
C VAL A 164 47.97 -33.09 30.38
N PRO A 165 47.61 -32.06 29.57
CA PRO A 165 48.23 -30.74 29.68
C PRO A 165 48.05 -30.15 31.08
N GLU A 166 49.05 -29.37 31.51
CA GLU A 166 48.95 -28.57 32.73
C GLU A 166 47.79 -27.56 32.60
N GLY A 167 47.05 -27.39 33.70
CA GLY A 167 45.86 -26.53 33.76
C GLY A 167 44.57 -27.14 33.22
N SER A 168 44.54 -28.44 32.91
CA SER A 168 43.30 -29.14 32.54
C SER A 168 42.48 -29.49 33.78
N GLU A 169 41.15 -29.39 33.68
CA GLU A 169 40.20 -29.76 34.73
C GLU A 169 39.59 -31.14 34.43
N GLU A 170 39.50 -32.01 35.44
CA GLU A 170 38.85 -33.32 35.29
C GLU A 170 37.32 -33.13 35.34
N LEU A 171 36.64 -33.43 34.22
CA LEU A 171 35.19 -33.29 34.11
C LEU A 171 34.44 -34.52 34.56
N ALA A 172 34.94 -35.70 34.18
CA ALA A 172 34.27 -36.96 34.44
C ALA A 172 35.25 -38.13 34.43
N GLN A 173 34.98 -39.10 35.30
CA GLN A 173 35.65 -40.38 35.35
C GLN A 173 34.64 -41.49 35.06
N THR A 174 34.96 -42.33 34.08
CA THR A 174 34.26 -43.59 33.80
C THR A 174 35.22 -44.76 34.06
N THR A 175 34.71 -46.00 34.04
CA THR A 175 35.54 -47.21 34.25
C THR A 175 36.69 -47.32 33.25
N ASP A 176 36.51 -46.76 32.05
CA ASP A 176 37.41 -46.98 30.91
C ASP A 176 38.06 -45.70 30.36
N VAL A 177 37.58 -44.52 30.78
CA VAL A 177 38.04 -43.21 30.27
C VAL A 177 37.97 -42.13 31.35
N CYS A 178 39.03 -41.33 31.43
CA CYS A 178 39.09 -40.06 32.14
C CYS A 178 38.93 -38.91 31.14
N VAL A 179 38.00 -37.99 31.43
CA VAL A 179 37.68 -36.85 30.57
C VAL A 179 38.22 -35.58 31.22
N TYR A 180 39.05 -34.85 30.48
CA TYR A 180 39.58 -33.56 30.90
C TYR A 180 39.16 -32.47 29.93
N GLU A 181 38.92 -31.27 30.45
CA GLU A 181 38.70 -30.06 29.65
C GLU A 181 39.80 -29.06 29.93
N LYS A 182 40.24 -28.37 28.88
CA LYS A 182 41.09 -27.19 29.00
C LYS A 182 40.51 -26.08 28.14
N LEU A 183 40.19 -24.97 28.80
CA LEU A 183 39.72 -23.77 28.14
C LEU A 183 40.91 -22.82 27.89
N GLU A 184 41.13 -22.44 26.65
CA GLU A 184 42.14 -21.45 26.27
C GLU A 184 41.47 -20.26 25.60
N HIS A 185 41.85 -19.05 26.01
CA HIS A 185 41.34 -17.80 25.46
C HIS A 185 42.40 -17.17 24.58
N ILE A 186 42.08 -16.96 23.30
CA ILE A 186 43.10 -16.60 22.30
C ILE A 186 42.71 -15.34 21.53
N PHE A 187 43.67 -14.41 21.43
CA PHE A 187 43.65 -13.32 20.48
C PHE A 187 44.56 -13.64 19.28
N PRO A 188 44.03 -13.67 18.04
CA PRO A 188 44.87 -13.64 16.86
C PRO A 188 45.59 -12.29 16.80
N VAL A 189 46.88 -12.31 16.50
CA VAL A 189 47.63 -11.08 16.26
C VAL A 189 47.18 -10.49 14.92
N GLU A 190 46.80 -9.21 14.96
CA GLU A 190 46.55 -8.36 13.79
C GLU A 190 45.53 -8.87 12.75
N PRO A 191 44.30 -9.25 13.16
CA PRO A 191 43.25 -9.61 12.21
C PRO A 191 42.92 -8.48 11.21
N GLU A 192 43.14 -7.21 11.56
CA GLU A 192 42.82 -5.99 10.81
C GLU A 192 43.59 -5.86 9.47
N PHE A 193 44.75 -6.50 9.38
CA PHE A 193 45.56 -6.53 8.15
C PHE A 193 45.05 -7.53 7.11
N THR A 194 44.14 -8.41 7.50
CA THR A 194 43.50 -9.33 6.56
C THR A 194 42.73 -8.54 5.51
N SER A 195 42.84 -8.92 4.24
CA SER A 195 42.05 -8.27 3.19
C SER A 195 40.73 -9.00 2.93
N MET A 196 39.68 -8.20 2.78
CA MET A 196 38.38 -8.66 2.32
C MET A 196 38.27 -8.32 0.84
N SER A 197 38.29 -9.38 0.02
CA SER A 197 38.24 -9.30 -1.43
C SER A 197 37.04 -10.06 -1.96
N PHE A 198 36.23 -9.44 -2.82
CA PHE A 198 35.11 -10.11 -3.49
C PHE A 198 34.79 -9.48 -4.85
N LEU A 199 34.26 -10.31 -5.75
CA LEU A 199 33.60 -9.88 -6.98
C LEU A 199 32.10 -9.76 -6.72
N HIS A 200 31.44 -8.85 -7.41
CA HIS A 200 30.00 -8.69 -7.28
C HIS A 200 29.36 -8.49 -8.64
N SER A 201 28.22 -9.14 -8.86
CA SER A 201 27.42 -8.97 -10.07
C SER A 201 25.97 -8.69 -9.73
N TYR A 202 25.29 -8.05 -10.67
CA TYR A 202 23.88 -7.76 -10.61
C TYR A 202 23.18 -8.32 -11.85
N SER A 203 21.96 -8.77 -11.64
CA SER A 203 21.08 -9.31 -12.68
C SER A 203 19.65 -8.85 -12.40
N THR A 204 19.05 -8.24 -13.41
CA THR A 204 17.61 -8.00 -13.52
C THR A 204 17.06 -8.80 -14.70
N LEU A 205 15.75 -8.71 -14.96
CA LEU A 205 15.14 -9.30 -16.15
C LEU A 205 15.76 -8.81 -17.47
N TYR A 206 16.33 -7.61 -17.50
CA TYR A 206 16.77 -6.95 -18.75
C TYR A 206 18.24 -6.55 -18.77
N LEU A 207 18.87 -6.41 -17.60
CA LEU A 207 20.24 -5.91 -17.48
C LEU A 207 21.04 -6.80 -16.55
N LYS A 208 22.19 -7.23 -17.04
CA LYS A 208 23.17 -8.02 -16.28
C LYS A 208 24.53 -7.34 -16.39
N GLY A 209 25.30 -7.37 -15.32
CA GLY A 209 26.65 -6.84 -15.30
C GLY A 209 27.42 -7.33 -14.09
N SER A 210 28.75 -7.23 -14.18
CA SER A 210 29.67 -7.56 -13.10
C SER A 210 30.60 -6.38 -12.85
N ASN A 211 30.98 -6.21 -11.59
CA ASN A 211 31.90 -5.19 -11.08
C ASN A 211 31.68 -3.80 -11.72
N PRO A 212 30.48 -3.21 -11.57
CA PRO A 212 30.27 -1.81 -11.92
C PRO A 212 31.22 -0.91 -11.12
N LYS A 213 31.23 0.38 -11.45
CA LYS A 213 31.92 1.35 -10.60
C LYS A 213 31.29 1.32 -9.21
N THR A 214 32.11 1.21 -8.16
CA THR A 214 31.63 0.94 -6.80
C THR A 214 32.12 2.00 -5.82
N TYR A 215 31.22 2.45 -4.94
CA TYR A 215 31.50 3.40 -3.87
C TYR A 215 31.21 2.75 -2.52
N ILE A 216 32.13 2.80 -1.57
CA ILE A 216 31.92 2.31 -0.21
C ILE A 216 31.78 3.52 0.71
N ARG A 217 30.71 3.52 1.52
CA ARG A 217 30.44 4.55 2.53
C ARG A 217 29.69 3.98 3.72
N ASN A 218 29.68 4.71 4.83
CA ASN A 218 28.67 4.58 5.86
C ASN A 218 27.72 5.78 5.75
N PRO A 219 26.40 5.58 5.49
CA PRO A 219 25.46 6.70 5.38
C PRO A 219 25.27 7.48 6.69
N ASN A 220 25.58 6.86 7.83
CA ASN A 220 25.39 7.41 9.17
C ASN A 220 26.71 7.89 9.82
N TYR A 221 27.83 7.86 9.08
CA TYR A 221 29.14 8.28 9.57
C TYR A 221 30.00 8.87 8.44
N GLU A 222 30.12 10.19 8.40
CA GLU A 222 30.83 10.89 7.32
C GLU A 222 32.36 10.96 7.53
N ASP A 223 32.82 10.96 8.78
CA ASP A 223 34.25 11.09 9.14
C ASP A 223 35.10 9.90 8.67
N GLY A 224 34.47 8.75 8.42
CA GLY A 224 35.12 7.54 7.91
C GLY A 224 35.60 7.66 6.46
N GLY A 225 35.14 8.68 5.73
CA GLY A 225 35.49 8.91 4.34
C GLY A 225 34.75 8.00 3.34
N LYS A 226 35.11 8.12 2.06
CA LYS A 226 34.50 7.38 0.95
C LYS A 226 35.58 6.70 0.12
N ILE A 227 35.37 5.44 -0.24
CA ILE A 227 36.30 4.68 -1.10
C ILE A 227 35.67 4.53 -2.48
N GLU A 228 36.42 4.91 -3.51
CA GLU A 228 36.04 4.66 -4.90
C GLU A 228 36.81 3.45 -5.45
N ILE A 229 36.08 2.58 -6.14
CA ILE A 229 36.62 1.43 -6.87
C ILE A 229 36.26 1.58 -8.33
N THR A 230 37.27 1.53 -9.18
CA THR A 230 37.13 1.65 -10.63
C THR A 230 36.42 0.43 -11.20
N LYS A 231 35.63 0.66 -12.26
CA LYS A 231 34.85 -0.39 -12.93
C LYS A 231 35.75 -1.55 -13.38
N GLY A 232 35.27 -2.78 -13.18
CA GLY A 232 35.95 -4.01 -13.60
C GLY A 232 36.89 -4.61 -12.55
N ASN A 233 37.26 -3.83 -11.54
CA ASN A 233 38.13 -4.31 -10.46
C ASN A 233 37.31 -4.96 -9.33
N ALA A 234 37.92 -5.94 -8.67
CA ALA A 234 37.39 -6.53 -7.46
C ALA A 234 37.36 -5.50 -6.33
N VAL A 235 36.43 -5.68 -5.39
CA VAL A 235 36.43 -4.92 -4.14
C VAL A 235 37.46 -5.57 -3.23
N ASP A 236 38.67 -5.04 -3.21
CA ASP A 236 39.78 -5.56 -2.40
C ASP A 236 40.36 -4.48 -1.48
N ARG A 237 40.08 -4.57 -0.19
CA ARG A 237 40.57 -3.63 0.84
C ARG A 237 40.85 -4.35 2.15
N ASN A 238 41.82 -3.85 2.90
CA ASN A 238 42.16 -4.34 4.25
C ASN A 238 41.03 -4.01 5.23
N LEU A 239 40.86 -4.86 6.25
CA LEU A 239 39.85 -4.64 7.29
C LEU A 239 40.03 -3.32 8.02
N THR A 240 41.27 -2.84 8.22
CA THR A 240 41.52 -1.48 8.75
C THR A 240 40.76 -0.40 7.96
N THR A 241 40.71 -0.53 6.64
CA THR A 241 40.00 0.45 5.79
C THR A 241 38.48 0.30 5.92
N TRP A 242 37.97 -0.95 5.98
CA TRP A 242 36.55 -1.21 6.20
C TRP A 242 36.07 -0.68 7.56
N LEU A 243 36.84 -0.94 8.63
CA LEU A 243 36.54 -0.50 9.99
C LEU A 243 36.58 1.03 10.11
N LYS A 244 37.56 1.68 9.46
CA LYS A 244 37.63 3.15 9.41
C LYS A 244 36.40 3.77 8.75
N VAL A 245 35.95 3.23 7.61
CA VAL A 245 34.72 3.72 6.94
C VAL A 245 33.47 3.41 7.77
N ALA A 246 33.42 2.25 8.42
CA ALA A 246 32.32 1.89 9.30
C ALA A 246 32.28 2.72 10.59
N GLY A 247 33.41 3.32 11.01
CA GLY A 247 33.53 4.06 12.26
C GLY A 247 33.68 3.15 13.48
N ILE A 248 34.37 2.03 13.33
CA ILE A 248 34.55 1.01 14.38
C ILE A 248 36.02 0.93 14.79
N ASP A 249 36.24 0.93 16.10
CA ASP A 249 37.53 0.69 16.75
C ASP A 249 37.46 -0.59 17.58
N LEU A 250 38.35 -1.54 17.31
CA LEU A 250 38.38 -2.85 17.95
C LEU A 250 38.79 -2.77 19.43
N ASP A 251 39.64 -1.80 19.78
CA ASP A 251 40.22 -1.68 21.13
C ASP A 251 39.41 -0.74 22.05
N ALA A 252 38.35 -0.15 21.50
CA ALA A 252 37.34 0.58 22.25
C ALA A 252 36.20 -0.34 22.68
N THR A 253 35.53 0.04 23.78
CA THR A 253 34.31 -0.61 24.24
C THR A 253 33.14 -0.33 23.28
N LEU A 254 32.10 -1.17 23.29
CA LEU A 254 30.94 -1.00 22.40
C LEU A 254 30.25 0.38 22.55
N ASP A 255 30.30 1.01 23.73
CA ASP A 255 29.73 2.34 24.00
C ASP A 255 30.59 3.53 23.56
N LYS A 256 31.89 3.32 23.36
CA LYS A 256 32.87 4.38 23.03
C LYS A 256 33.29 4.38 21.56
N GLN A 257 32.45 3.79 20.70
CA GLN A 257 32.73 3.71 19.28
C GLN A 257 32.63 5.08 18.58
N PRO A 258 33.47 5.37 17.58
CA PRO A 258 33.33 6.57 16.75
C PRO A 258 31.95 6.67 16.11
N TYR A 259 31.40 5.54 15.66
CA TYR A 259 30.03 5.40 15.23
C TYR A 259 29.06 5.27 16.41
N LYS A 260 28.03 6.12 16.44
CA LYS A 260 26.96 6.08 17.45
C LYS A 260 25.80 5.22 16.96
N GLY A 261 25.85 3.92 17.26
CA GLY A 261 24.79 2.97 16.98
C GLY A 261 23.84 2.72 18.16
N GLU A 262 22.77 1.97 17.90
CA GLU A 262 21.90 1.46 18.96
C GLU A 262 22.62 0.38 19.77
N LEU A 263 22.59 0.51 21.09
CA LEU A 263 23.23 -0.41 22.05
C LEU A 263 22.16 -1.03 22.93
N ASN A 264 22.20 -2.36 23.05
CA ASN A 264 21.32 -3.08 23.95
C ASN A 264 21.98 -3.26 25.34
N PRO A 265 21.32 -2.87 26.44
CA PRO A 265 21.83 -3.07 27.79
C PRO A 265 22.15 -4.53 28.15
N ILE A 266 21.56 -5.52 27.47
CA ILE A 266 21.83 -6.96 27.67
C ILE A 266 23.31 -7.31 27.44
N PHE A 267 24.03 -6.51 26.65
CA PHE A 267 25.44 -6.75 26.35
C PHE A 267 26.41 -6.19 27.41
N LYS A 268 25.90 -5.56 28.47
CA LYS A 268 26.72 -5.17 29.61
C LYS A 268 27.14 -6.39 30.42
N GLY A 269 28.30 -6.30 31.07
CA GLY A 269 28.82 -7.39 31.90
C GLY A 269 27.93 -7.67 33.11
N ASN A 270 28.26 -8.72 33.87
CA ASN A 270 27.47 -9.15 35.03
C ASN A 270 27.20 -8.03 36.06
N ASN A 271 28.09 -7.03 36.14
CA ASN A 271 27.95 -5.87 37.04
C ASN A 271 27.16 -4.70 36.43
N ASN A 272 26.64 -4.84 35.20
CA ASN A 272 25.87 -3.85 34.45
C ASN A 272 26.55 -2.46 34.27
N THR A 273 27.87 -2.40 34.48
CA THR A 273 28.66 -1.16 34.53
C THR A 273 29.43 -0.87 33.25
N SER A 274 29.93 -1.89 32.56
CA SER A 274 30.76 -1.76 31.36
C SER A 274 30.30 -2.67 30.22
N TYR A 275 30.55 -2.20 28.99
CA TYR A 275 30.44 -3.01 27.77
C TYR A 275 31.81 -3.63 27.44
N PRO A 276 31.84 -4.80 26.75
CA PRO A 276 33.09 -5.41 26.32
C PRO A 276 33.77 -4.57 25.23
N ASN A 277 35.08 -4.79 25.06
CA ASN A 277 35.81 -4.31 23.90
C ASN A 277 35.35 -5.05 22.65
N VAL A 278 35.28 -4.35 21.52
CA VAL A 278 34.80 -4.93 20.25
C VAL A 278 35.70 -6.08 19.78
N ARG A 279 37.01 -6.04 20.07
CA ARG A 279 37.94 -7.14 19.79
C ARG A 279 37.49 -8.46 20.43
N LEU A 280 36.92 -8.41 21.64
CA LEU A 280 36.38 -9.57 22.33
C LEU A 280 35.01 -9.95 21.77
N SER A 281 34.02 -9.07 21.90
CA SER A 281 32.62 -9.39 21.56
C SER A 281 32.36 -9.59 20.06
N GLY A 282 33.24 -9.04 19.22
CA GLY A 282 32.97 -8.84 17.80
C GLY A 282 31.88 -7.80 17.54
N ILE A 283 31.57 -7.61 16.25
CA ILE A 283 30.46 -6.78 15.79
C ILE A 283 29.93 -7.32 14.45
N VAL A 284 28.66 -7.08 14.17
CA VAL A 284 28.05 -7.40 12.88
C VAL A 284 27.99 -6.12 12.05
N ILE A 285 28.46 -6.17 10.81
CA ILE A 285 28.42 -5.07 9.85
C ILE A 285 27.54 -5.50 8.69
N ASP A 286 26.42 -4.81 8.51
CA ASP A 286 25.55 -5.03 7.37
C ASP A 286 26.10 -4.28 6.17
N VAL A 287 26.43 -5.04 5.13
CA VAL A 287 27.03 -4.57 3.88
C VAL A 287 25.96 -4.64 2.81
N THR A 288 25.33 -3.51 2.50
CA THR A 288 24.25 -3.46 1.52
C THR A 288 24.77 -2.97 0.19
N LEU A 289 24.79 -3.84 -0.81
CA LEU A 289 25.17 -3.53 -2.19
C LEU A 289 23.96 -3.00 -2.94
N ASN A 290 23.85 -1.67 -3.06
CA ASN A 290 22.77 -1.01 -3.76
C ASN A 290 23.18 -0.68 -5.20
N TYR A 291 22.56 -1.33 -6.18
CA TYR A 291 22.80 -1.05 -7.59
C TYR A 291 21.81 -0.02 -8.12
N TYR A 292 22.33 1.08 -8.65
CA TYR A 292 21.54 2.14 -9.24
C TYR A 292 21.95 2.37 -10.69
N GLN A 293 20.96 2.59 -11.55
CA GLN A 293 21.24 3.26 -12.80
C GLN A 293 21.59 4.72 -12.49
N ARG A 294 22.57 5.29 -13.19
CA ARG A 294 23.12 6.62 -12.86
C ARG A 294 22.06 7.72 -12.60
N LYS A 295 20.96 7.75 -13.37
CA LYS A 295 19.89 8.75 -13.23
C LYS A 295 19.04 8.60 -11.97
N LEU A 296 19.02 7.41 -11.39
CA LEU A 296 18.30 7.01 -10.19
C LEU A 296 19.18 6.99 -8.93
N ALA A 297 20.50 7.21 -9.09
CA ALA A 297 21.40 7.23 -7.95
C ALA A 297 21.14 8.45 -7.04
N PRO A 298 21.29 8.31 -5.71
CA PRO A 298 21.21 9.44 -4.78
C PRO A 298 22.24 10.54 -5.10
N GLU A 299 21.91 11.80 -4.84
CA GLU A 299 22.91 12.88 -4.81
C GLU A 299 23.93 12.61 -3.68
N PRO A 300 25.23 12.90 -3.87
CA PRO A 300 25.87 13.63 -4.98
C PRO A 300 26.27 12.78 -6.19
N TYR A 301 26.08 11.45 -6.14
CA TYR A 301 26.64 10.54 -7.15
C TYR A 301 26.05 10.77 -8.54
N LYS A 302 24.79 11.24 -8.62
CA LYS A 302 24.12 11.62 -9.87
C LYS A 302 24.92 12.65 -10.68
N SER A 303 25.49 13.66 -10.02
CA SER A 303 26.21 14.78 -10.65
C SER A 303 27.70 14.49 -10.92
N THR A 304 28.38 13.71 -10.08
CA THR A 304 29.85 13.48 -10.18
C THR A 304 30.26 12.52 -11.32
N LEU A 305 29.33 11.71 -11.82
CA LEU A 305 29.63 10.47 -12.57
C LEU A 305 29.97 10.57 -14.08
N LYS A 306 30.67 11.56 -14.68
CA LYS A 306 30.86 11.69 -16.17
C LYS A 306 30.90 10.35 -16.99
N GLY A 307 29.92 10.12 -17.88
CA GLY A 307 29.73 8.83 -18.60
C GLY A 307 28.32 8.63 -19.24
N LYS A 308 28.13 7.58 -20.05
CA LYS A 308 26.84 7.27 -20.72
C LYS A 308 25.71 7.08 -19.70
N SER A 309 24.50 7.55 -20.03
CA SER A 309 23.37 7.65 -19.10
C SER A 309 22.83 6.31 -18.56
N ASP A 310 23.26 5.20 -19.17
CA ASP A 310 22.84 3.83 -18.90
C ASP A 310 23.83 3.03 -18.04
N SER A 311 24.92 3.66 -17.55
CA SER A 311 25.87 2.98 -16.68
C SER A 311 25.28 2.72 -15.30
N VAL A 312 25.36 1.47 -14.84
CA VAL A 312 25.03 1.08 -13.47
C VAL A 312 26.23 1.34 -12.57
N VAL A 313 25.94 1.83 -11.36
CA VAL A 313 26.89 2.08 -10.27
C VAL A 313 26.41 1.30 -9.05
N CYS A 314 27.35 0.76 -8.29
CA CYS A 314 27.07 0.13 -7.00
C CYS A 314 27.48 1.08 -5.87
N ILE A 315 26.61 1.26 -4.90
CA ILE A 315 26.90 1.95 -3.66
C ILE A 315 26.80 0.90 -2.56
N ILE A 316 27.91 0.65 -1.88
CA ILE A 316 28.01 -0.23 -0.74
C ILE A 316 27.82 0.63 0.50
N ASP A 317 26.67 0.45 1.14
CA ASP A 317 26.34 1.10 2.41
C ASP A 317 26.73 0.16 3.55
N LEU A 318 27.57 0.65 4.45
CA LEU A 318 28.01 -0.05 5.66
C LEU A 318 27.18 0.40 6.85
N GLU A 319 26.54 -0.54 7.53
CA GLU A 319 25.78 -0.28 8.74
C GLU A 319 26.23 -1.22 9.87
N PRO A 320 27.10 -0.75 10.78
CA PRO A 320 27.51 -1.55 11.93
C PRO A 320 26.39 -1.67 12.98
N LYS A 321 26.19 -2.88 13.50
CA LYS A 321 25.25 -3.22 14.57
C LYS A 321 26.04 -3.61 15.81
N LEU A 322 25.99 -2.79 16.86
CA LEU A 322 26.74 -2.95 18.11
C LEU A 322 26.17 -4.09 18.97
N ARG A 323 26.44 -5.33 18.55
CA ARG A 323 26.03 -6.58 19.22
C ARG A 323 27.13 -7.62 19.13
N TRP A 324 27.07 -8.61 20.02
CA TRP A 324 27.97 -9.76 19.98
C TRP A 324 27.84 -10.50 18.66
N SER A 325 29.00 -10.82 18.10
CA SER A 325 29.13 -11.54 16.83
C SER A 325 29.86 -12.83 17.10
N LEU A 326 29.06 -13.88 17.25
CA LEU A 326 29.48 -15.23 17.61
C LEU A 326 29.33 -16.12 16.38
N LYS A 327 30.40 -16.86 16.08
CA LYS A 327 30.33 -18.01 15.20
C LYS A 327 30.22 -19.24 16.10
N GLY A 328 29.20 -20.07 15.86
CA GLY A 328 28.89 -21.25 16.67
C GLY A 328 30.04 -22.26 16.75
N ALA A 329 29.82 -23.36 17.45
CA ALA A 329 30.81 -24.41 17.67
C ALA A 329 31.37 -24.97 16.34
N ASP A 330 32.68 -24.88 16.16
CA ASP A 330 33.46 -25.54 15.09
C ASP A 330 34.32 -26.62 15.75
N VAL A 331 33.75 -27.82 15.94
CA VAL A 331 34.43 -28.95 16.58
C VAL A 331 35.35 -29.63 15.58
N ARG A 332 36.64 -29.69 15.91
CA ARG A 332 37.66 -30.40 15.14
C ARG A 332 38.30 -31.48 15.98
N TYR A 333 38.48 -32.65 15.40
CA TYR A 333 39.21 -33.73 16.05
C TYR A 333 40.70 -33.59 15.71
N MET A 334 41.53 -33.43 16.74
CA MET A 334 42.98 -33.46 16.57
C MET A 334 43.41 -34.91 16.36
N ILE A 335 43.77 -35.22 15.13
CA ILE A 335 44.34 -36.51 14.77
C ILE A 335 45.85 -36.38 14.99
N THR A 336 46.36 -37.03 16.04
CA THR A 336 47.78 -36.98 16.40
C THR A 336 48.67 -37.78 15.45
N ASN A 337 48.11 -38.71 14.65
CA ASN A 337 48.85 -39.53 13.68
C ASN A 337 48.11 -39.65 12.32
N ALA A 338 48.85 -39.63 11.21
CA ALA A 338 48.33 -39.69 9.84
C ALA A 338 47.55 -40.97 9.46
N GLU A 339 47.47 -41.97 10.35
CA GLU A 339 46.86 -43.28 10.10
C GLU A 339 45.46 -43.47 10.73
N GLY A 340 44.87 -42.43 11.32
CA GLY A 340 43.43 -42.40 11.59
C GLY A 340 43.07 -41.79 12.95
N PRO A 341 41.87 -41.19 13.06
CA PRO A 341 41.34 -40.73 14.34
C PRO A 341 41.13 -41.94 15.27
N ILE A 342 41.61 -41.85 16.50
CA ILE A 342 41.26 -42.83 17.52
C ILE A 342 39.89 -42.42 18.07
N PHE A 343 38.91 -43.32 17.98
CA PHE A 343 37.61 -43.14 18.62
C PHE A 343 37.47 -44.16 19.76
N MET A 344 37.16 -43.68 20.95
CA MET A 344 36.79 -44.53 22.09
C MET A 344 35.30 -44.87 21.97
N HIS A 345 35.00 -46.16 21.79
CA HIS A 345 33.63 -46.62 21.96
C HIS A 345 33.24 -46.60 23.45
N PRO A 346 31.94 -46.47 23.78
CA PRO A 346 31.43 -46.53 25.16
C PRO A 346 31.74 -47.83 25.91
N ASN A 347 32.24 -48.86 25.21
CA ASN A 347 32.63 -50.15 25.75
C ASN A 347 34.16 -50.28 25.95
N GLY A 348 34.92 -49.19 25.86
CA GLY A 348 36.37 -49.17 26.05
C GLY A 348 37.20 -49.65 24.85
N THR A 349 36.57 -50.03 23.73
CA THR A 349 37.30 -50.43 22.51
C THR A 349 37.78 -49.21 21.72
N THR A 350 39.07 -49.19 21.35
CA THR A 350 39.68 -48.13 20.53
C THR A 350 39.67 -48.54 19.07
N GLN A 351 39.11 -47.71 18.18
CA GLN A 351 39.25 -47.87 16.73
C GLN A 351 40.40 -46.97 16.26
N GLY A 352 41.58 -47.52 15.94
CA GLY A 352 42.76 -46.75 15.50
C GLY A 352 44.11 -47.37 15.92
N ALA A 353 45.23 -46.83 15.41
CA ALA A 353 46.59 -47.29 15.72
C ALA A 353 46.92 -47.12 17.22
N PRO A 354 47.80 -47.97 17.80
CA PRO A 354 48.11 -47.98 19.23
C PRO A 354 48.96 -46.77 19.62
N GLY A 355 48.31 -45.63 19.80
CA GLY A 355 48.83 -44.46 20.50
C GLY A 355 48.15 -44.32 21.85
N GLU A 356 48.87 -43.84 22.86
CA GLU A 356 48.35 -43.69 24.23
C GLU A 356 47.42 -42.46 24.40
N VAL A 357 47.36 -41.56 23.42
CA VAL A 357 46.38 -40.45 23.37
C VAL A 357 45.15 -40.88 22.59
N VAL A 358 43.97 -40.92 23.22
CA VAL A 358 42.84 -41.69 22.68
C VAL A 358 41.77 -40.86 21.97
N ALA A 359 41.69 -39.55 22.19
CA ALA A 359 41.14 -38.57 21.26
C ALA A 359 41.32 -37.20 21.90
N SER A 360 41.61 -36.17 21.12
CA SER A 360 41.35 -34.80 21.56
C SER A 360 40.42 -34.12 20.57
N GLU A 361 39.31 -33.60 21.09
CA GLU A 361 38.46 -32.68 20.35
C GLU A 361 38.80 -31.26 20.75
N VAL A 362 38.74 -30.36 19.77
CA VAL A 362 38.92 -28.93 19.98
C VAL A 362 37.70 -28.25 19.40
N ASN A 363 36.86 -27.72 20.28
CA ASN A 363 35.73 -26.90 19.91
C ASN A 363 36.19 -25.44 19.79
N PHE A 364 36.26 -24.95 18.55
CA PHE A 364 36.58 -23.56 18.26
C PHE A 364 35.31 -22.71 18.40
N LYS A 365 35.21 -21.93 19.47
CA LYS A 365 34.17 -20.91 19.64
C LYS A 365 34.76 -19.56 19.23
N ARG A 366 34.33 -19.02 18.07
CA ARG A 366 34.97 -17.82 17.50
C ARG A 366 34.07 -16.59 17.63
N GLN A 367 34.68 -15.46 17.94
CA GLN A 367 34.02 -14.15 17.98
C GLN A 367 34.80 -13.16 17.11
N GLY A 368 34.10 -12.21 16.53
CA GLY A 368 34.74 -11.16 15.76
C GLY A 368 33.86 -10.46 14.75
N LEU A 369 34.43 -10.06 13.63
CA LEU A 369 33.77 -9.21 12.65
C LEU A 369 32.95 -10.05 11.68
N GLN A 370 31.63 -9.91 11.71
CA GLN A 370 30.72 -10.56 10.76
C GLN A 370 30.20 -9.53 9.75
N PHE A 371 30.63 -9.64 8.51
CA PHE A 371 30.10 -8.86 7.40
C PHE A 371 28.95 -9.64 6.76
N ARG A 372 27.73 -9.11 6.85
CA ARG A 372 26.54 -9.71 6.23
C ARG A 372 26.21 -8.97 4.96
N PHE A 373 26.16 -9.67 3.86
CA PHE A 373 25.87 -9.06 2.58
C PHE A 373 24.38 -9.09 2.28
N SER A 374 23.87 -7.96 1.83
CA SER A 374 22.55 -7.87 1.22
C SER A 374 22.67 -7.13 -0.12
N VAL A 375 21.79 -7.47 -1.06
CA VAL A 375 21.75 -6.82 -2.37
C VAL A 375 20.42 -6.10 -2.53
N GLY A 376 20.49 -4.85 -2.97
CA GLY A 376 19.33 -3.99 -3.22
C GLY A 376 19.58 -2.98 -4.33
N GLY A 377 18.77 -1.93 -4.33
CA GLY A 377 18.84 -0.84 -5.30
C GLY A 377 17.69 -0.84 -6.30
N GLN A 378 17.77 0.10 -7.25
CA GLN A 378 16.72 0.35 -8.23
C GLN A 378 17.31 0.61 -9.61
N ILE A 379 16.90 -0.22 -10.57
CA ILE A 379 17.24 -0.07 -11.98
C ILE A 379 15.94 0.18 -12.75
N GLY A 380 15.87 1.30 -13.46
CA GLY A 380 14.69 1.71 -14.20
C GLY A 380 14.83 1.41 -15.69
N ARG A 381 13.74 0.96 -16.31
CA ARG A 381 13.62 0.92 -17.77
C ARG A 381 12.40 1.73 -18.19
N PHE A 382 12.51 2.46 -19.30
CA PHE A 382 11.34 3.09 -19.90
C PHE A 382 10.32 2.03 -20.30
N SER A 383 9.11 2.14 -19.76
CA SER A 383 8.01 1.21 -20.00
C SER A 383 6.78 2.02 -20.42
N THR A 384 6.29 1.79 -21.63
CA THR A 384 5.08 2.45 -22.14
C THR A 384 3.87 2.13 -21.27
N ARG A 385 3.83 0.91 -20.70
CA ARG A 385 2.81 0.51 -19.74
C ARG A 385 2.84 1.38 -18.49
N ALA A 386 4.02 1.58 -17.88
CA ALA A 386 4.16 2.44 -16.70
C ALA A 386 3.74 3.88 -17.00
N LEU A 387 4.14 4.42 -18.16
CA LEU A 387 3.73 5.75 -18.61
C LEU A 387 2.21 5.86 -18.80
N VAL A 388 1.57 4.89 -19.47
CA VAL A 388 0.11 4.89 -19.69
C VAL A 388 -0.63 4.78 -18.36
N THR A 389 -0.19 3.90 -17.45
CA THR A 389 -0.79 3.77 -16.11
C THR A 389 -0.68 5.09 -15.35
N ALA A 390 0.50 5.74 -15.36
CA ALA A 390 0.68 7.04 -14.75
C ALA A 390 -0.25 8.10 -15.37
N LEU A 391 -0.33 8.18 -16.69
CA LEU A 391 -1.23 9.11 -17.40
C LEU A 391 -2.71 8.85 -17.08
N VAL A 392 -3.14 7.60 -16.95
CA VAL A 392 -4.51 7.27 -16.53
C VAL A 392 -4.77 7.76 -15.10
N THR A 393 -3.86 7.49 -14.16
CA THR A 393 -3.98 7.99 -12.78
C THR A 393 -4.04 9.53 -12.75
N TYR A 394 -3.22 10.19 -13.55
CA TYR A 394 -3.22 11.65 -13.67
C TYR A 394 -4.48 12.21 -14.35
N SER A 395 -5.07 11.50 -15.30
CA SER A 395 -6.35 11.89 -15.93
C SER A 395 -7.49 11.91 -14.91
N VAL A 396 -7.50 10.94 -13.98
CA VAL A 396 -8.47 10.89 -12.88
C VAL A 396 -8.27 12.07 -11.94
N MET A 397 -7.02 12.45 -11.62
CA MET A 397 -6.76 13.64 -10.81
C MET A 397 -7.28 14.93 -11.47
N LEU A 398 -7.23 15.04 -12.80
CA LEU A 398 -7.77 16.20 -13.51
C LEU A 398 -9.30 16.31 -13.36
N SER A 399 -10.01 15.17 -13.25
CA SER A 399 -11.46 15.15 -13.00
C SER A 399 -11.84 15.69 -11.62
N ILE A 400 -10.94 15.62 -10.63
CA ILE A 400 -11.19 16.17 -9.28
C ILE A 400 -11.43 17.68 -9.34
N ALA A 401 -10.75 18.41 -10.24
CA ALA A 401 -11.00 19.84 -10.43
C ALA A 401 -12.46 20.12 -10.78
N GLN A 402 -13.06 19.29 -11.63
CA GLN A 402 -14.47 19.41 -12.00
C GLN A 402 -15.38 19.11 -10.81
N THR A 403 -15.11 18.07 -10.02
CA THR A 403 -15.88 17.77 -8.81
C THR A 403 -15.85 18.93 -7.82
N ILE A 404 -14.69 19.54 -7.60
CA ILE A 404 -14.54 20.71 -6.72
C ILE A 404 -15.36 21.88 -7.27
N THR A 405 -15.23 22.20 -8.57
CA THR A 405 -16.00 23.29 -9.18
C THR A 405 -17.51 23.03 -9.11
N THR A 406 -17.98 21.80 -9.34
CA THR A 406 -19.40 21.45 -9.21
C THR A 406 -19.88 21.59 -7.77
N PHE A 407 -19.08 21.15 -6.79
CA PHE A 407 -19.40 21.35 -5.38
C PHE A 407 -19.50 22.84 -5.03
N THR A 408 -18.54 23.65 -5.49
CA THR A 408 -18.59 25.10 -5.33
C THR A 408 -19.80 25.71 -6.05
N ALA A 409 -20.15 25.25 -7.24
CA ALA A 409 -21.33 25.72 -7.98
C ALA A 409 -22.64 25.42 -7.25
N LEU A 410 -22.73 24.28 -6.56
CA LEU A 410 -23.95 23.86 -5.86
C LEU A 410 -24.12 24.48 -4.47
N TYR A 411 -23.02 24.81 -3.77
CA TYR A 411 -23.08 25.22 -2.36
C TYR A 411 -22.35 26.54 -2.04
N GLY A 412 -21.48 27.03 -2.91
CA GLY A 412 -20.50 28.08 -2.58
C GLY A 412 -20.82 29.50 -3.06
N LEU A 413 -21.82 29.71 -3.92
CA LEU A 413 -22.11 31.01 -4.55
C LEU A 413 -23.42 31.67 -4.06
N GLY A 414 -23.98 31.23 -2.93
CA GLY A 414 -25.18 31.80 -2.32
C GLY A 414 -26.41 31.71 -3.24
N ILE A 415 -26.95 32.87 -3.65
CA ILE A 415 -28.16 32.96 -4.49
C ILE A 415 -27.92 32.32 -5.87
N SER A 416 -26.74 32.53 -6.47
CA SER A 416 -26.40 31.93 -7.75
C SER A 416 -26.31 30.40 -7.65
N SER A 417 -25.84 29.86 -6.52
CA SER A 417 -25.82 28.40 -6.32
C SER A 417 -27.21 27.79 -6.15
N ALA A 418 -28.19 28.52 -5.61
CA ALA A 418 -29.58 28.05 -5.56
C ALA A 418 -30.15 27.88 -6.98
N LEU A 419 -29.88 28.86 -7.86
CA LEU A 419 -30.28 28.79 -9.27
C LEU A 419 -29.58 27.63 -9.99
N TYR A 420 -28.25 27.49 -9.84
CA TYR A 420 -27.51 26.38 -10.45
C TYR A 420 -28.00 25.01 -9.97
N LYS A 421 -28.39 24.90 -8.70
CA LYS A 421 -28.94 23.67 -8.13
C LYS A 421 -30.26 23.26 -8.80
N GLU A 422 -31.16 24.21 -9.09
CA GLU A 422 -32.43 23.91 -9.78
C GLU A 422 -32.22 23.46 -11.23
N PHE A 423 -31.26 24.05 -11.94
CA PHE A 423 -30.95 23.65 -13.32
C PHE A 423 -30.15 22.34 -13.41
N ILE A 424 -29.29 22.05 -12.42
CA ILE A 424 -28.49 20.81 -12.39
C ILE A 424 -29.30 19.63 -11.84
N LEU A 425 -30.14 19.86 -10.83
CA LEU A 425 -30.93 18.82 -10.15
C LEU A 425 -32.42 19.02 -10.45
N GLU A 426 -32.94 18.27 -11.42
CA GLU A 426 -34.39 18.18 -11.65
C GLU A 426 -35.00 17.24 -10.60
N THR A 427 -35.75 17.77 -9.65
CA THR A 427 -36.43 16.96 -8.62
C THR A 427 -37.76 16.42 -9.16
N VAL A 428 -37.78 15.15 -9.55
CA VAL A 428 -38.99 14.50 -10.05
C VAL A 428 -39.70 13.75 -8.93
N LEU A 429 -40.81 14.30 -8.45
CA LEU A 429 -41.76 13.56 -7.61
C LEU A 429 -42.77 12.86 -8.52
N TRP A 430 -42.49 11.60 -8.87
CA TRP A 430 -43.31 10.85 -9.83
C TRP A 430 -44.81 10.90 -9.51
N ARG A 431 -45.23 10.72 -8.25
CA ARG A 431 -46.65 10.82 -7.84
C ARG A 431 -47.29 12.17 -8.15
N LYS A 432 -46.53 13.26 -7.96
CA LYS A 432 -47.01 14.62 -8.24
C LYS A 432 -47.15 14.84 -9.75
N GLU A 433 -46.22 14.32 -10.54
CA GLU A 433 -46.29 14.42 -12.01
C GLU A 433 -47.44 13.59 -12.59
N TYR A 434 -47.69 12.37 -12.11
CA TYR A 434 -48.85 11.59 -12.53
C TYR A 434 -50.18 12.25 -12.09
N ALA A 435 -50.24 12.83 -10.90
CA ALA A 435 -51.41 13.59 -10.46
C ALA A 435 -51.64 14.86 -11.30
N ARG A 436 -50.56 15.56 -11.66
CA ARG A 436 -50.60 16.72 -12.56
C ARG A 436 -51.09 16.32 -13.95
N PHE A 437 -50.59 15.22 -14.49
CA PHE A 437 -51.04 14.65 -15.76
C PHE A 437 -52.54 14.29 -15.70
N ALA A 438 -53.01 13.62 -14.66
CA ALA A 438 -54.42 13.27 -14.50
C ALA A 438 -55.32 14.52 -14.38
N ALA A 439 -54.89 15.54 -13.64
CA ALA A 439 -55.62 16.81 -13.52
C ALA A 439 -55.66 17.57 -14.87
N GLN A 440 -54.55 17.61 -15.60
CA GLN A 440 -54.47 18.20 -16.93
C GLN A 440 -55.36 17.44 -17.93
N ALA A 441 -55.38 16.10 -17.88
CA ALA A 441 -56.24 15.26 -18.71
C ALA A 441 -57.73 15.51 -18.44
N LEU A 442 -58.13 15.74 -17.18
CA LEU A 442 -59.52 16.09 -16.84
C LEU A 442 -59.93 17.45 -17.42
N VAL A 443 -59.05 18.46 -17.31
CA VAL A 443 -59.31 19.80 -17.87
C VAL A 443 -59.32 19.75 -19.40
N ALA A 444 -58.38 19.03 -20.01
CA ALA A 444 -58.32 18.83 -21.45
C ALA A 444 -59.56 18.10 -21.98
N GLY A 445 -60.01 17.06 -21.29
CA GLY A 445 -61.25 16.33 -21.62
C GLY A 445 -62.50 17.20 -21.50
N TYR A 446 -62.61 18.03 -20.46
CA TYR A 446 -63.72 18.98 -20.33
C TYR A 446 -63.71 20.03 -21.46
N ALA A 447 -62.53 20.55 -21.81
CA ALA A 447 -62.38 21.49 -22.92
C ALA A 447 -62.73 20.83 -24.26
N PHE A 448 -62.30 19.59 -24.49
CA PHE A 448 -62.63 18.81 -25.68
C PHE A 448 -64.14 18.69 -25.86
N MET A 449 -64.87 18.25 -24.84
CA MET A 449 -66.33 18.11 -24.90
C MET A 449 -67.07 19.43 -25.10
N ARG A 450 -66.47 20.56 -24.72
CA ARG A 450 -67.04 21.89 -24.97
C ARG A 450 -66.77 22.40 -26.39
N TYR A 451 -65.66 21.99 -26.97
CA TYR A 451 -65.25 22.39 -28.32
C TYR A 451 -65.88 21.51 -29.40
N ASP A 452 -66.12 20.23 -29.09
CA ASP A 452 -66.90 19.27 -29.86
C ASP A 452 -68.39 19.62 -29.77
N LYS A 453 -68.85 20.46 -30.69
CA LYS A 453 -70.25 20.94 -30.71
C LYS A 453 -71.20 19.94 -31.36
N ASP A 454 -70.67 19.07 -32.20
CA ASP A 454 -71.45 18.04 -32.91
C ASP A 454 -71.55 16.72 -32.12
N ALA A 455 -70.91 16.65 -30.94
CA ALA A 455 -70.85 15.49 -30.06
C ALA A 455 -70.34 14.24 -30.80
N SER A 456 -69.47 14.45 -31.78
CA SER A 456 -68.91 13.39 -32.62
C SER A 456 -67.77 12.63 -31.94
N PHE A 457 -67.34 13.08 -30.75
CA PHE A 457 -66.18 12.63 -30.00
C PHE A 457 -64.87 12.77 -30.80
N LYS A 458 -64.85 13.68 -31.78
CA LYS A 458 -63.73 13.96 -32.67
C LYS A 458 -63.69 15.45 -33.01
N LEU A 459 -62.56 16.12 -32.79
CA LEU A 459 -62.42 17.53 -33.15
C LEU A 459 -62.03 17.66 -34.62
N SER A 460 -62.90 18.30 -35.40
CA SER A 460 -62.61 18.63 -36.78
C SER A 460 -61.78 19.91 -36.92
N ARG A 461 -60.99 20.00 -37.99
CA ARG A 461 -60.21 21.20 -38.34
C ARG A 461 -61.03 22.49 -38.32
N LYS A 462 -62.30 22.41 -38.74
CA LYS A 462 -63.23 23.56 -38.78
C LYS A 462 -63.65 24.00 -37.38
N GLU A 463 -63.83 23.07 -36.45
CA GLU A 463 -64.20 23.38 -35.07
C GLU A 463 -63.03 24.03 -34.34
N ILE A 464 -61.83 23.49 -34.47
CA ILE A 464 -60.61 24.09 -33.90
C ILE A 464 -60.41 25.50 -34.46
N PHE A 465 -60.52 25.68 -35.78
CA PHE A 465 -60.42 27.00 -36.40
C PHE A 465 -61.46 27.98 -35.85
N ASN A 466 -62.72 27.56 -35.72
CA ASN A 466 -63.78 28.41 -35.18
C ASN A 466 -63.54 28.81 -33.71
N GLN A 467 -63.01 27.90 -32.90
CA GLN A 467 -62.66 28.21 -31.50
C GLN A 467 -61.45 29.15 -31.43
N LEU A 468 -60.40 28.89 -32.20
CA LEU A 468 -59.24 29.77 -32.26
C LEU A 468 -59.60 31.16 -32.79
N LYS A 469 -60.55 31.27 -33.74
CA LYS A 469 -61.07 32.55 -34.22
C LYS A 469 -61.78 33.34 -33.12
N ILE A 470 -62.47 32.68 -32.17
CA ILE A 470 -63.10 33.36 -31.03
C ILE A 470 -62.05 33.95 -30.09
N TYR A 471 -60.95 33.24 -29.84
CA TYR A 471 -59.92 33.68 -28.89
C TYR A 471 -58.86 34.60 -29.51
N PHE A 472 -58.48 34.38 -30.77
CA PHE A 472 -57.37 35.06 -31.44
C PHE A 472 -57.80 35.93 -32.63
N GLY A 473 -59.08 35.95 -32.99
CA GLY A 473 -59.58 36.69 -34.16
C GLY A 473 -59.48 38.22 -34.04
N GLY A 474 -59.21 38.76 -32.84
CA GLY A 474 -58.90 40.18 -32.65
C GLY A 474 -57.44 40.54 -32.94
N ASP A 475 -56.51 39.59 -32.78
CA ASP A 475 -55.07 39.85 -32.81
C ASP A 475 -54.37 39.22 -34.02
N LEU A 476 -54.92 38.13 -34.58
CA LEU A 476 -54.34 37.39 -35.71
C LEU A 476 -55.29 37.42 -36.92
N SER A 477 -54.70 37.58 -38.12
CA SER A 477 -55.43 37.45 -39.38
C SER A 477 -55.94 36.02 -39.58
N GLU A 478 -57.06 35.86 -40.28
CA GLU A 478 -57.72 34.56 -40.47
C GLU A 478 -56.79 33.50 -41.08
N ASP A 479 -55.91 33.89 -42.01
CA ASP A 479 -54.91 32.99 -42.61
C ASP A 479 -53.92 32.42 -41.57
N LYS A 480 -53.54 33.22 -40.56
CA LYS A 480 -52.63 32.80 -39.49
C LYS A 480 -53.34 31.92 -38.47
N VAL A 481 -54.61 32.19 -38.20
CA VAL A 481 -55.46 31.33 -37.35
C VAL A 481 -55.70 29.98 -38.02
N ALA A 482 -55.88 29.95 -39.34
CA ALA A 482 -55.99 28.71 -40.12
C ALA A 482 -54.68 27.91 -40.08
N ALA A 483 -53.52 28.56 -40.21
CA ALA A 483 -52.22 27.91 -40.06
C ALA A 483 -52.01 27.35 -38.64
N MET A 484 -52.47 28.06 -37.61
CA MET A 484 -52.37 27.59 -36.22
C MET A 484 -53.29 26.39 -35.93
N ALA A 485 -54.48 26.37 -36.52
CA ALA A 485 -55.35 25.19 -36.49
C ALA A 485 -54.67 24.01 -37.20
N ASP A 486 -54.03 24.23 -38.36
CA ASP A 486 -53.29 23.18 -39.09
C ASP A 486 -52.09 22.64 -38.29
N PHE A 487 -51.34 23.49 -37.58
CA PHE A 487 -50.26 23.05 -36.70
C PHE A 487 -50.75 22.14 -35.56
N LEU A 488 -51.89 22.48 -34.95
CA LEU A 488 -52.49 21.65 -33.90
C LEU A 488 -52.98 20.31 -34.45
N MET A 489 -53.59 20.30 -35.64
CA MET A 489 -54.03 19.06 -36.30
C MET A 489 -52.85 18.13 -36.60
N ARG A 490 -51.77 18.66 -37.19
CA ARG A 490 -50.57 17.87 -37.52
C ARG A 490 -49.85 17.32 -36.30
N HIS A 491 -49.98 17.96 -35.15
CA HIS A 491 -49.35 17.49 -33.92
C HIS A 491 -50.21 16.47 -33.15
N GLY A 492 -51.52 16.41 -33.44
CA GLY A 492 -52.44 15.44 -32.87
C GLY A 492 -52.61 14.15 -33.67
N GLU A 493 -52.19 14.16 -34.93
CA GLU A 493 -52.20 12.96 -35.78
C GLU A 493 -50.94 12.14 -35.50
N ASP A 494 -51.09 11.09 -34.69
CA ASP A 494 -50.04 10.09 -34.41
C ASP A 494 -49.89 9.06 -35.56
N ASP A 495 -50.77 9.14 -36.59
CA ASP A 495 -50.72 8.32 -37.80
C ASP A 495 -49.77 8.96 -38.84
N GLU A 496 -48.49 8.62 -38.75
CA GLU A 496 -47.51 8.80 -39.83
C GLU A 496 -47.97 7.96 -41.04
N ASP A 497 -48.50 8.59 -42.12
CA ASP A 497 -48.14 8.25 -43.52
C ASP A 497 -48.96 8.93 -44.65
N ASP A 498 -49.99 9.75 -44.42
CA ASP A 498 -50.80 10.30 -45.55
C ASP A 498 -50.77 11.83 -45.68
N GLU A 499 -49.67 12.38 -46.22
CA GLU A 499 -49.60 13.80 -46.67
C GLU A 499 -50.67 14.15 -47.73
N GLU A 500 -51.30 13.15 -48.37
CA GLU A 500 -52.27 13.34 -49.45
C GLU A 500 -53.74 13.51 -49.01
N ASN A 501 -54.09 13.32 -47.72
CA ASN A 501 -55.50 13.32 -47.27
C ASN A 501 -55.82 14.31 -46.14
N THR A 502 -55.29 15.54 -46.25
CA THR A 502 -55.60 16.69 -45.35
C THR A 502 -57.08 17.10 -45.26
N LYS A 503 -57.96 16.47 -46.05
CA LYS A 503 -59.38 16.82 -46.17
C LYS A 503 -60.25 16.26 -45.03
N TYR A 504 -59.77 15.27 -44.26
CA TYR A 504 -60.55 14.60 -43.20
C TYR A 504 -59.76 14.37 -41.89
N SER A 505 -58.76 15.21 -41.61
CA SER A 505 -58.02 15.22 -40.34
C SER A 505 -58.96 15.44 -39.14
N THR A 506 -58.98 14.53 -38.16
CA THR A 506 -59.76 14.68 -36.90
C THR A 506 -58.92 14.24 -35.70
N ILE A 507 -58.95 15.02 -34.60
CA ILE A 507 -58.24 14.68 -33.36
C ILE A 507 -59.19 13.98 -32.39
N ASN A 508 -58.78 12.85 -31.81
CA ASN A 508 -59.52 12.13 -30.78
C ASN A 508 -59.24 12.67 -29.36
N VAL A 509 -60.04 12.27 -28.37
CA VAL A 509 -59.89 12.75 -26.98
C VAL A 509 -58.51 12.43 -26.38
N PHE A 510 -57.93 11.28 -26.73
CA PHE A 510 -56.63 10.84 -26.19
C PHE A 510 -55.48 11.63 -26.80
N GLU A 511 -55.46 11.81 -28.11
CA GLU A 511 -54.53 12.67 -28.85
C GLU A 511 -54.62 14.11 -28.35
N TRP A 512 -55.82 14.62 -28.09
CA TRP A 512 -56.01 15.95 -27.51
C TRP A 512 -55.40 16.09 -26.11
N ILE A 513 -55.54 15.06 -25.26
CA ILE A 513 -54.92 15.04 -23.92
C ILE A 513 -53.40 14.97 -24.05
N GLU A 514 -52.86 14.19 -25.00
CA GLU A 514 -51.42 14.08 -25.22
C GLU A 514 -50.82 15.40 -25.73
N ILE A 515 -51.48 16.09 -26.67
CA ILE A 515 -51.09 17.45 -27.12
C ILE A 515 -51.10 18.45 -25.96
N PHE A 516 -52.06 18.33 -25.02
CA PHE A 516 -52.22 19.25 -23.90
C PHE A 516 -51.18 19.04 -22.77
N THR A 517 -50.44 17.92 -22.78
CA THR A 517 -49.50 17.54 -21.71
C THR A 517 -48.04 17.61 -22.17
N GLU A 518 -47.09 17.80 -21.24
CA GLU A 518 -45.66 18.06 -21.56
C GLU A 518 -44.89 16.83 -22.12
N GLY A 519 -45.57 15.79 -22.64
CA GLY A 519 -44.95 14.59 -23.25
C GLY A 519 -44.11 13.70 -22.32
N LYS A 520 -43.93 14.08 -21.05
CA LYS A 520 -43.16 13.33 -20.03
C LYS A 520 -43.88 12.09 -19.50
N VAL A 521 -45.21 12.04 -19.64
CA VAL A 521 -46.09 10.96 -19.18
C VAL A 521 -47.12 10.72 -20.27
N SER A 522 -47.36 9.46 -20.63
CA SER A 522 -48.42 9.07 -21.57
C SER A 522 -49.51 8.24 -20.89
N VAL A 523 -50.69 8.15 -21.49
CA VAL A 523 -51.81 7.37 -20.95
C VAL A 523 -51.43 5.89 -20.79
N LYS A 524 -50.68 5.34 -21.75
CA LYS A 524 -50.13 3.98 -21.71
C LYS A 524 -49.12 3.78 -20.56
N SER A 525 -48.39 4.83 -20.20
CA SER A 525 -47.43 4.80 -19.08
C SER A 525 -48.17 4.86 -17.73
N LEU A 526 -49.24 5.65 -17.66
CA LEU A 526 -50.13 5.73 -16.51
C LEU A 526 -50.85 4.39 -16.25
N GLU A 527 -51.37 3.74 -17.29
CA GLU A 527 -52.02 2.42 -17.20
C GLU A 527 -51.07 1.38 -16.59
N ARG A 528 -49.84 1.29 -17.10
CA ARG A 528 -48.81 0.39 -16.57
C ARG A 528 -48.47 0.68 -15.11
N LEU A 529 -48.45 1.95 -14.70
CA LEU A 529 -48.18 2.33 -13.32
C LEU A 529 -49.34 1.95 -12.38
N ILE A 530 -50.58 2.25 -12.78
CA ILE A 530 -51.79 1.83 -12.05
C ILE A 530 -51.80 0.30 -11.92
N ASP A 531 -51.37 -0.40 -12.97
CA ASP A 531 -51.26 -1.86 -12.95
C ASP A 531 -50.25 -2.41 -11.95
N GLN A 532 -49.16 -1.68 -11.73
CA GLN A 532 -48.11 -2.07 -10.80
C GLN A 532 -48.36 -1.64 -9.36
N GLU A 533 -48.95 -0.46 -9.11
CA GLU A 533 -49.18 0.07 -7.76
C GLU A 533 -50.44 -0.55 -7.14
N TYR A 534 -51.49 -0.75 -7.93
CA TYR A 534 -52.76 -1.34 -7.48
C TYR A 534 -52.95 -2.75 -8.06
N LYS A 535 -52.03 -3.67 -7.75
CA LYS A 535 -52.10 -5.06 -8.26
C LYS A 535 -53.34 -5.83 -7.80
N ASP A 536 -53.88 -5.50 -6.62
CA ASP A 536 -55.04 -6.20 -6.07
C ASP A 536 -56.35 -5.68 -6.72
N PRO A 537 -57.07 -6.52 -7.48
CA PRO A 537 -58.33 -6.12 -8.11
C PRO A 537 -59.39 -5.69 -7.10
N LYS A 538 -59.35 -6.20 -5.85
CA LYS A 538 -60.29 -5.80 -4.79
C LYS A 538 -60.10 -4.35 -4.36
N VAL A 539 -58.86 -3.85 -4.39
CA VAL A 539 -58.55 -2.46 -4.08
C VAL A 539 -59.05 -1.55 -5.20
N ARG A 540 -58.88 -1.95 -6.47
CA ARG A 540 -59.44 -1.20 -7.61
C ARG A 540 -60.97 -1.15 -7.58
N GLU A 541 -61.62 -2.28 -7.32
CA GLU A 541 -63.08 -2.33 -7.16
C GLU A 541 -63.56 -1.48 -5.98
N GLY A 542 -62.82 -1.48 -4.87
CA GLY A 542 -63.09 -0.61 -3.72
C GLY A 542 -62.97 0.88 -4.08
N LEU A 543 -61.96 1.27 -4.86
CA LEU A 543 -61.78 2.64 -5.34
C LEU A 543 -62.86 3.06 -6.33
N VAL A 544 -63.29 2.17 -7.23
CA VAL A 544 -64.42 2.41 -8.14
C VAL A 544 -65.72 2.60 -7.34
N ARG A 545 -65.96 1.79 -6.30
CA ARG A 545 -67.10 1.96 -5.39
C ARG A 545 -67.08 3.30 -4.65
N LEU A 546 -65.90 3.76 -4.23
CA LEU A 546 -65.73 5.08 -3.60
C LEU A 546 -65.97 6.23 -4.60
N ALA A 547 -65.52 6.09 -5.85
CA ALA A 547 -65.71 7.09 -6.90
C ALA A 547 -67.16 7.17 -7.41
N MET A 548 -67.90 6.05 -7.38
CA MET A 548 -69.30 5.97 -7.83
C MET A 548 -70.33 6.25 -6.73
N GLN A 549 -69.91 6.47 -5.47
CA GLN A 549 -70.84 6.88 -4.42
C GLN A 549 -71.36 8.31 -4.72
N PRO A 550 -72.68 8.52 -4.83
CA PRO A 550 -73.22 9.87 -4.99
C PRO A 550 -72.85 10.68 -3.76
N SER A 551 -72.21 11.84 -3.96
CA SER A 551 -71.96 12.77 -2.88
C SER A 551 -73.30 13.13 -2.23
N LYS A 552 -73.44 12.85 -0.94
CA LYS A 552 -74.48 13.52 -0.14
C LYS A 552 -74.10 15.00 -0.17
N MET A 553 -74.69 15.74 -1.09
CA MET A 553 -74.53 17.20 -1.17
C MET A 553 -74.84 17.78 0.21
N ALA A 554 -73.88 18.55 0.72
CA ALA A 554 -74.13 19.55 1.74
C ALA A 554 -75.27 20.46 1.25
N ALA A 555 -76.26 20.64 2.11
CA ALA A 555 -77.43 21.46 1.85
C ALA A 555 -77.06 22.93 1.54
N PRO A 556 -77.86 23.64 0.72
CA PRO A 556 -77.69 25.05 0.46
C PRO A 556 -78.12 25.87 1.68
N LEU A 557 -77.26 26.77 2.14
CA LEU A 557 -77.59 27.77 3.16
C LEU A 557 -77.81 29.11 2.46
N GLU A 558 -79.07 29.49 2.28
CA GLU A 558 -79.48 30.86 1.99
C GLU A 558 -80.13 31.49 3.24
N SER A 559 -79.57 32.63 3.63
CA SER A 559 -80.15 33.80 4.33
C SER A 559 -80.92 33.66 5.67
N ALA A 560 -80.31 34.21 6.73
CA ALA A 560 -80.94 35.08 7.72
C ALA A 560 -79.92 36.19 8.07
N SER A 561 -80.02 37.38 7.46
CA SER A 561 -80.66 38.59 8.01
C SER A 561 -79.90 39.24 9.18
N ALA A 562 -79.38 40.44 8.91
CA ALA A 562 -79.12 41.61 9.78
C ALA A 562 -78.27 41.39 11.06
N THR A 563 -77.19 42.13 11.35
CA THR A 563 -77.13 43.60 11.37
C THR A 563 -75.66 44.06 11.39
N THR A 564 -75.40 45.13 10.65
CA THR A 564 -74.21 46.00 10.49
C THR A 564 -73.69 46.65 11.80
N PRO A 565 -72.62 47.50 11.82
CA PRO A 565 -71.33 47.48 11.11
C PRO A 565 -70.12 48.10 11.89
N LEU A 566 -68.98 48.30 11.18
CA LEU A 566 -67.89 49.29 11.39
C LEU A 566 -66.99 49.05 12.62
N LEU A 567 -65.68 49.31 12.67
CA LEU A 567 -64.69 50.00 11.83
C LEU A 567 -63.32 49.71 12.46
N ALA A 568 -62.25 49.76 11.65
CA ALA A 568 -60.87 50.14 12.00
C ALA A 568 -60.17 49.39 13.16
N GLY A 569 -58.94 48.91 13.07
CA GLY A 569 -57.79 49.42 12.34
C GLY A 569 -56.59 49.30 13.28
N GLY A 570 -55.41 49.02 12.70
CA GLY A 570 -54.14 49.47 13.25
C GLY A 570 -53.53 48.71 14.44
N SER A 571 -52.45 48.01 14.12
CA SER A 571 -51.09 48.34 14.59
C SER A 571 -50.60 47.81 15.95
N ALA A 572 -49.42 47.20 15.82
CA ALA A 572 -48.26 47.22 16.72
C ALA A 572 -48.27 46.39 17.99
N GLY A 573 -47.08 45.86 18.28
CA GLY A 573 -46.67 45.46 19.62
C GLY A 573 -45.97 44.12 19.68
N ASP A 574 -44.72 44.11 19.25
CA ASP A 574 -43.56 43.56 19.96
C ASP A 574 -43.86 42.91 21.33
N ASP A 575 -43.31 41.72 21.62
CA ASP A 575 -42.02 41.63 22.33
C ASP A 575 -41.72 40.20 22.86
N TYR A 576 -40.43 40.02 23.09
CA TYR A 576 -39.64 38.88 23.55
C TYR A 576 -40.13 38.04 24.73
N GLY A 577 -39.54 36.83 24.81
CA GLY A 577 -39.08 36.25 26.08
C GLY A 577 -39.67 34.86 26.37
N ALA A 578 -39.00 33.77 26.00
CA ALA A 578 -37.94 33.11 26.78
C ALA A 578 -38.44 32.36 28.02
N GLY A 579 -38.12 31.06 28.08
CA GLY A 579 -37.64 30.43 29.32
C GLY A 579 -38.39 29.21 29.84
N GLY A 580 -37.67 28.08 29.86
CA GLY A 580 -37.79 26.97 30.84
C GLY A 580 -38.91 25.97 30.58
N GLY A 581 -38.69 24.67 30.36
CA GLY A 581 -37.71 23.80 30.99
C GLY A 581 -38.34 23.14 32.22
N GLY A 582 -38.62 21.83 32.17
CA GLY A 582 -39.12 21.11 33.36
C GLY A 582 -39.66 19.71 33.08
N TYR A 583 -38.82 18.73 33.37
CA TYR A 583 -39.02 17.28 33.32
C TYR A 583 -40.18 16.77 34.20
N GLY A 584 -40.72 15.60 33.83
CA GLY A 584 -41.58 14.80 34.71
C GLY A 584 -41.84 13.41 34.13
N ALA A 585 -41.11 12.42 34.63
CA ALA A 585 -41.13 11.02 34.24
C ALA A 585 -42.17 10.19 35.01
N GLY A 586 -42.44 8.98 34.50
CA GLY A 586 -43.13 7.87 35.17
C GLY A 586 -44.03 7.14 34.17
N GLY A 587 -43.87 5.86 33.83
CA GLY A 587 -43.25 4.73 34.51
C GLY A 587 -44.32 3.65 34.71
N GLY A 588 -44.13 2.45 34.15
CA GLY A 588 -45.00 1.29 34.41
C GLY A 588 -44.92 0.23 33.31
N GLY A 589 -44.32 -0.93 33.64
CA GLY A 589 -44.03 -2.05 32.73
C GLY A 589 -44.92 -3.29 32.92
N TYR A 590 -44.27 -4.46 32.76
CA TYR A 590 -44.74 -5.88 32.67
C TYR A 590 -45.15 -6.27 31.23
N GLY A 591 -44.50 -7.20 30.51
CA GLY A 591 -44.11 -8.61 30.79
C GLY A 591 -44.92 -9.49 29.79
N ALA A 592 -44.52 -10.60 29.17
CA ALA A 592 -43.41 -11.55 29.27
C ALA A 592 -43.45 -12.51 28.03
N GLY A 593 -42.38 -13.29 27.82
CA GLY A 593 -42.32 -14.54 27.02
C GLY A 593 -41.61 -14.39 25.67
N GLY A 594 -40.56 -15.13 25.30
CA GLY A 594 -39.91 -16.34 25.85
C GLY A 594 -39.63 -17.34 24.72
N THR A 595 -38.48 -18.04 24.78
CA THR A 595 -37.95 -19.18 23.96
C THR A 595 -37.21 -18.79 22.67
N ASP A 596 -35.88 -18.88 22.60
CA ASP A 596 -34.96 -20.06 22.45
C ASP A 596 -34.59 -20.24 20.96
N GLU A 597 -33.38 -20.60 20.51
CA GLU A 597 -32.21 -21.19 21.14
C GLU A 597 -30.97 -21.03 20.22
N SER A 598 -29.80 -20.79 20.83
CA SER A 598 -28.47 -21.42 20.60
C SER A 598 -27.73 -21.30 19.23
N LYS A 599 -26.48 -20.78 19.19
CA LYS A 599 -25.13 -21.39 19.44
C LYS A 599 -24.39 -21.64 18.11
N GLY A 600 -23.09 -21.45 17.91
CA GLY A 600 -21.94 -21.11 18.75
C GLY A 600 -20.63 -21.48 18.01
N ASP A 601 -19.51 -20.96 18.50
CA ASP A 601 -18.09 -21.35 18.33
C ASP A 601 -17.33 -20.96 17.03
N VAL A 602 -16.18 -20.25 17.02
CA VAL A 602 -14.88 -20.25 17.78
C VAL A 602 -13.80 -21.16 17.16
N SER A 603 -12.55 -20.64 17.17
CA SER A 603 -11.23 -21.29 16.92
C SER A 603 -10.67 -21.15 15.49
N SER A 604 -9.37 -21.13 15.18
CA SER A 604 -8.08 -20.94 15.88
C SER A 604 -6.96 -21.05 14.81
N TYR A 605 -5.75 -20.53 15.11
CA TYR A 605 -4.50 -20.64 14.31
C TYR A 605 -3.99 -22.09 14.09
N PRO A 606 -3.03 -22.30 13.16
CA PRO A 606 -1.59 -22.46 13.51
C PRO A 606 -0.66 -21.77 12.46
N VAL A 607 0.55 -21.25 12.72
CA VAL A 607 1.86 -21.77 13.20
C VAL A 607 2.39 -23.00 12.44
N THR A 608 3.35 -22.73 11.54
CA THR A 608 4.55 -23.53 11.25
C THR A 608 5.66 -22.59 10.79
#